data_AF-E6MDQ3-F1
#
_entry.id   AF-E6MDQ3-F1
#
_cell.length_a   1.000
_cell.length_b   1.000
_cell.length_c   1.000
_cell.angle_alpha   90.00
_cell.angle_beta   90.00
_cell.angle_gamma   90.00
#
_symmetry.space_group_name_H-M   'P 1'
#
loop_
_entity.id
_entity.type
_entity.pdbx_description
1 polymer ?
#
loop_
_entity_poly.entity_id
_entity_poly.type
_entity_poly.pdbx_seq_one_letter_code
_entity_poly.pdbx_strand_id
1 'polypeptide(L)'
;MEVFMNWTRAQLKTEAKAHFRANYGSSVLFFFLLVLVAAGSGGAGFLIPMAGGIVAEIFLILPLAVSAARFALDNREGPAELERFVFCFKSNYVNILKTMFMMNLFIALWSLLFVIPGIVKAYQYRLVPYLLAENPDMDYHDALDTSRRLTDGQKGDIFVLDLSFIGWGIVSGLTCGIVGIFWFAPYIAQTNAELYAAIRGGTATPGYGGGRPVQATSYEDVTPEAGASALPSASGDGNGADDFGGSSDDTIYL
;
A
#
# COMPACT_ATOMS: atom_id res chain seq x y z
N MET A 1 -4.09 -30.98 8.76
CA MET A 1 -4.76 -29.99 7.90
C MET A 1 -3.67 -29.20 7.22
N GLU A 2 -3.40 -29.47 5.95
CA GLU A 2 -2.51 -28.63 5.17
C GLU A 2 -3.27 -27.33 4.87
N VAL A 3 -2.79 -26.21 5.41
CA VAL A 3 -3.25 -24.89 4.98
C VAL A 3 -2.75 -24.75 3.54
N PHE A 4 -3.62 -24.98 2.56
CA PHE A 4 -3.28 -24.74 1.16
C PHE A 4 -2.87 -23.28 1.00
N MET A 5 -1.58 -23.05 0.76
CA MET A 5 -1.07 -21.75 0.33
C MET A 5 -1.73 -21.43 -1.01
N ASN A 6 -2.66 -20.48 -1.00
CA ASN A 6 -3.40 -20.05 -2.19
C ASN A 6 -2.68 -18.95 -2.97
N TRP A 7 -1.44 -18.61 -2.61
CA TRP A 7 -0.62 -17.60 -3.28
C TRP A 7 0.82 -18.04 -3.41
N THR A 8 1.47 -17.62 -4.50
CA THR A 8 2.91 -17.79 -4.67
C THR A 8 3.62 -16.44 -4.68
N ARG A 9 4.83 -16.38 -4.13
CA ARG A 9 5.68 -15.18 -4.15
C ARG A 9 5.90 -14.62 -5.57
N ALA A 10 5.96 -15.49 -6.58
CA ALA A 10 6.16 -15.09 -7.97
C ALA A 10 4.92 -14.36 -8.50
N GLN A 11 3.72 -14.90 -8.25
CA GLN A 11 2.46 -14.25 -8.61
C GLN A 11 2.31 -12.89 -7.93
N LEU A 12 2.47 -12.83 -6.60
CA LEU A 12 2.34 -11.56 -5.86
C LEU A 12 3.26 -10.48 -6.42
N LYS A 13 4.50 -10.84 -6.75
CA LYS A 13 5.49 -9.93 -7.33
C LYS A 13 5.18 -9.51 -8.77
N THR A 14 4.58 -10.39 -9.56
CA THR A 14 4.19 -10.11 -10.94
C THR A 14 3.00 -9.15 -10.95
N GLU A 15 1.94 -9.46 -10.21
CA GLU A 15 0.75 -8.61 -10.08
C GLU A 15 1.11 -7.24 -9.49
N ALA A 16 1.90 -7.22 -8.41
CA ALA A 16 2.35 -5.98 -7.82
C ALA A 16 3.14 -5.11 -8.80
N LYS A 17 3.93 -5.73 -9.68
CA LYS A 17 4.67 -5.00 -10.72
C LYS A 17 3.74 -4.48 -11.82
N ALA A 18 2.69 -5.24 -12.16
CA ALA A 18 1.69 -4.83 -13.14
C ALA A 18 0.89 -3.62 -12.65
N HIS A 19 0.29 -3.69 -11.46
CA HIS A 19 -0.47 -2.60 -10.84
C HIS A 19 0.39 -1.36 -10.59
N PHE A 20 1.63 -1.54 -10.09
CA PHE A 20 2.58 -0.45 -9.94
C PHE A 20 2.90 0.24 -11.28
N ARG A 21 3.13 -0.53 -12.35
CA ARG A 21 3.44 0.03 -13.68
C ARG A 21 2.24 0.72 -14.31
N ALA A 22 1.05 0.20 -14.11
CA ALA A 22 -0.19 0.79 -14.62
C ALA A 22 -0.42 2.21 -14.07
N ASN A 23 -0.03 2.47 -12.82
CA ASN A 23 -0.12 3.78 -12.19
C ASN A 23 1.25 4.31 -11.71
N TYR A 24 2.28 4.17 -12.55
CA TYR A 24 3.67 4.44 -12.15
C TYR A 24 3.89 5.89 -11.69
N GLY A 25 3.42 6.87 -12.48
CA GLY A 25 3.64 8.29 -12.19
C GLY A 25 3.08 8.72 -10.84
N SER A 26 1.81 8.39 -10.57
CA SER A 26 1.16 8.67 -9.30
C SER A 26 1.81 7.90 -8.15
N SER A 27 2.22 6.65 -8.36
CA SER A 27 2.89 5.84 -7.34
C SER A 27 4.23 6.46 -6.94
N VAL A 28 5.08 6.80 -7.90
CA VAL A 28 6.37 7.45 -7.63
C VAL A 28 6.17 8.76 -6.90
N LEU A 29 5.24 9.61 -7.34
CA LEU A 29 4.98 10.89 -6.70
C LEU A 29 4.44 10.72 -5.28
N PHE A 30 3.52 9.79 -5.05
CA PHE A 30 2.98 9.48 -3.72
C PHE A 30 4.09 9.09 -2.73
N PHE A 31 4.94 8.13 -3.10
CA PHE A 31 6.00 7.64 -2.23
C PHE A 31 7.15 8.65 -2.10
N PHE A 32 7.41 9.45 -3.13
CA PHE A 32 8.33 10.58 -3.03
C PHE A 32 7.85 11.62 -2.01
N LEU A 33 6.57 12.00 -2.05
CA LEU A 33 5.98 12.91 -1.04
C LEU A 33 6.06 12.33 0.37
N LEU A 34 5.81 11.02 0.52
CA LEU A 34 5.94 10.33 1.81
C LEU A 34 7.37 10.42 2.34
N VAL A 35 8.37 10.20 1.49
CA VAL A 35 9.78 10.33 1.85
C VAL A 35 10.16 11.78 2.15
N LEU A 36 9.62 12.77 1.43
CA LEU A 36 9.84 14.18 1.76
C LEU A 36 9.28 14.56 3.12
N VAL A 37 8.10 14.04 3.49
CA VAL A 37 7.54 14.23 4.84
C VAL A 37 8.46 13.62 5.90
N ALA A 38 9.00 12.43 5.64
CA ALA A 38 9.94 11.74 6.54
C ALA A 38 11.39 12.29 6.52
N ALA A 39 11.72 13.15 5.55
CA ALA A 39 13.02 13.83 5.46
C ALA A 39 12.95 15.30 5.92
N GLY A 40 11.74 15.84 6.09
CA GLY A 40 11.48 17.26 6.37
C GLY A 40 12.07 17.76 7.69
N SER A 41 12.44 16.87 8.61
CA SER A 41 13.14 17.21 9.85
C SER A 41 14.62 17.58 9.65
N GLY A 42 15.23 17.31 8.48
CA GLY A 42 16.63 17.64 8.18
C GLY A 42 16.91 19.11 7.83
N GLY A 43 15.88 19.89 7.46
CA GLY A 43 16.04 21.28 6.98
C GLY A 43 15.54 22.38 7.93
N ALA A 44 14.65 22.06 8.87
CA ALA A 44 14.03 23.02 9.80
C ALA A 44 14.59 22.91 11.24
N GLY A 45 15.75 22.27 11.40
CA GLY A 45 16.34 21.89 12.68
C GLY A 45 16.86 23.01 13.59
N PHE A 46 16.48 24.28 13.38
CA PHE A 46 17.01 25.38 14.19
C PHE A 46 16.04 25.93 15.26
N LEU A 47 14.74 25.58 15.24
CA LEU A 47 13.74 26.23 16.11
C LEU A 47 12.86 25.30 16.98
N ILE A 48 12.88 23.98 16.76
CA ILE A 48 12.13 23.02 17.58
C ILE A 48 13.12 22.24 18.45
N PRO A 49 12.90 22.06 19.77
CA PRO A 49 13.70 21.13 20.54
C PRO A 49 13.67 19.76 19.86
N MET A 50 14.84 19.21 19.52
CA MET A 50 15.03 18.04 18.65
C MET A 50 14.08 16.87 18.96
N ALA A 51 13.76 16.64 20.24
CA ALA A 51 12.80 15.63 20.68
C ALA A 51 11.34 15.91 20.25
N GLY A 52 10.88 17.17 20.32
CA GLY A 52 9.53 17.56 19.90
C GLY A 52 9.29 17.40 18.41
N GLY A 53 10.32 17.66 17.59
CA GLY A 53 10.28 17.44 16.14
C GLY A 53 10.12 15.96 15.79
N ILE A 54 10.93 15.09 16.41
CA ILE A 54 10.86 13.63 16.20
C ILE A 54 9.49 13.08 16.59
N VAL A 55 8.92 13.54 17.71
CA VAL A 55 7.58 13.10 18.14
C VAL A 55 6.54 13.54 17.12
N ALA A 56 6.53 14.81 16.71
CA ALA A 56 5.57 15.30 15.71
C ALA A 56 5.66 14.51 14.39
N GLU A 57 6.88 14.18 13.96
CA GLU A 57 7.13 13.39 12.75
C GLU A 57 6.58 11.97 12.85
N ILE A 58 6.78 11.27 13.97
CA ILE A 58 6.20 9.94 14.21
C ILE A 58 4.67 9.99 14.11
N PHE A 59 4.05 11.01 14.71
CA PHE A 59 2.59 11.16 14.69
C PHE A 59 2.04 11.43 13.28
N LEU A 60 2.85 11.99 12.38
CA LEU A 60 2.49 12.17 10.97
C LEU A 60 2.75 10.92 10.13
N ILE A 61 3.90 10.26 10.32
CA ILE A 61 4.32 9.11 9.50
C ILE A 61 3.45 7.88 9.77
N LEU A 62 3.07 7.63 11.02
CA LEU A 62 2.32 6.42 11.38
C LEU A 62 0.96 6.34 10.64
N PRO A 63 0.10 7.39 10.64
CA PRO A 63 -1.14 7.37 9.86
C PRO A 63 -0.90 7.40 8.34
N LEU A 64 0.18 8.03 7.86
CA LEU A 64 0.53 8.04 6.43
C LEU A 64 0.88 6.65 5.89
N ALA A 65 1.35 5.72 6.72
CA ALA A 65 1.51 4.33 6.31
C ALA A 65 0.15 3.66 5.97
N VAL A 66 -0.94 4.06 6.62
CA VAL A 66 -2.31 3.62 6.27
C VAL A 66 -2.78 4.26 4.98
N SER A 67 -2.46 5.54 4.73
CA SER A 67 -2.68 6.17 3.42
C SER A 67 -1.94 5.43 2.30
N ALA A 68 -0.69 5.01 2.52
CA ALA A 68 0.08 4.22 1.56
C ALA A 68 -0.54 2.83 1.30
N ALA A 69 -1.04 2.17 2.36
CA ALA A 69 -1.78 0.92 2.23
C ALA A 69 -3.07 1.11 1.43
N ARG A 70 -3.84 2.19 1.68
CA ARG A 70 -5.04 2.54 0.91
C ARG A 70 -4.73 2.77 -0.55
N PHE A 71 -3.71 3.57 -0.85
CA PHE A 71 -3.26 3.83 -2.21
C PHE A 71 -2.87 2.53 -2.94
N ALA A 72 -2.13 1.65 -2.27
CA ALA A 72 -1.73 0.37 -2.84
C ALA A 72 -2.92 -0.58 -3.09
N LEU A 73 -3.95 -0.57 -2.22
CA LEU A 73 -5.19 -1.33 -2.44
C LEU A 73 -5.98 -0.79 -3.63
N ASP A 74 -6.14 0.53 -3.72
CA ASP A 74 -6.87 1.16 -4.83
C ASP A 74 -6.19 0.87 -6.17
N ASN A 75 -4.84 0.87 -6.21
CA ASN A 75 -4.04 0.50 -7.40
C ASN A 75 -4.36 -0.89 -7.97
N ARG A 76 -4.93 -1.79 -7.16
CA ARG A 76 -5.36 -3.13 -7.57
C ARG A 76 -6.67 -3.09 -8.36
N GLU A 77 -7.57 -2.20 -7.97
CA GLU A 77 -8.90 -2.03 -8.57
C GLU A 77 -8.86 -1.08 -9.77
N GLY A 78 -7.88 -0.17 -9.82
CA GLY A 78 -7.66 0.76 -10.92
C GLY A 78 -6.57 1.80 -10.57
N PRO A 79 -6.28 2.77 -11.44
CA PRO A 79 -5.27 3.79 -11.14
C PRO A 79 -5.66 4.60 -9.88
N ALA A 80 -4.93 4.42 -8.78
CA ALA A 80 -5.17 5.15 -7.55
C ALA A 80 -4.88 6.65 -7.69
N GLU A 81 -5.70 7.46 -7.04
CA GLU A 81 -5.56 8.91 -7.03
C GLU A 81 -4.58 9.37 -5.95
N LEU A 82 -3.84 10.44 -6.24
CA LEU A 82 -2.92 11.07 -5.28
C LEU A 82 -3.66 11.64 -4.05
N GLU A 83 -4.95 11.90 -4.14
CA GLU A 83 -5.78 12.31 -3.00
C GLU A 83 -5.71 11.30 -1.84
N ARG A 84 -5.44 10.02 -2.12
CA ARG A 84 -5.25 9.01 -1.06
C ARG A 84 -4.13 9.34 -0.10
N PHE A 85 -3.22 10.25 -0.44
CA PHE A 85 -2.18 10.71 0.46
C PHE A 85 -2.78 11.28 1.76
N VAL A 86 -3.87 12.03 1.65
CA VAL A 86 -4.56 12.65 2.80
C VAL A 86 -5.66 11.76 3.40
N PHE A 87 -5.77 10.50 2.98
CA PHE A 87 -6.79 9.56 3.46
C PHE A 87 -6.86 9.49 4.98
N CYS A 88 -5.71 9.35 5.65
CA CYS A 88 -5.65 9.24 7.10
C CYS A 88 -6.19 10.49 7.83
N PHE A 89 -6.08 11.68 7.23
CA PHE A 89 -6.56 12.94 7.81
C PHE A 89 -8.06 13.17 7.56
N LYS A 90 -8.59 12.67 6.45
CA LYS A 90 -10.03 12.77 6.12
C LYS A 90 -10.87 11.67 6.77
N SER A 91 -10.24 10.56 7.15
CA SER A 91 -10.88 9.43 7.83
C SER A 91 -10.79 9.60 9.35
N ASN A 92 -10.89 8.50 10.11
CA ASN A 92 -10.70 8.53 11.55
C ASN A 92 -9.22 8.59 11.95
N TYR A 93 -8.61 9.77 11.79
CA TYR A 93 -7.19 10.01 12.10
C TYR A 93 -6.81 9.53 13.50
N VAL A 94 -7.64 9.83 14.51
CA VAL A 94 -7.35 9.50 15.91
C VAL A 94 -7.33 7.99 16.11
N ASN A 95 -8.30 7.26 15.54
CA ASN A 95 -8.32 5.80 15.63
C ASN A 95 -7.16 5.15 14.86
N ILE A 96 -6.89 5.62 13.64
CA ILE A 96 -5.75 5.15 12.84
C ILE A 96 -4.44 5.35 13.61
N LEU A 97 -4.21 6.55 14.13
CA LEU A 97 -3.02 6.89 14.90
C LEU A 97 -2.91 6.02 16.16
N LYS A 98 -3.99 5.91 16.94
CA LYS A 98 -4.04 5.06 18.15
C LYS A 98 -3.69 3.62 17.82
N THR A 99 -4.30 3.03 16.79
CA THR A 99 -4.08 1.63 16.41
C THR A 99 -2.65 1.40 15.92
N MET A 100 -2.14 2.27 15.04
CA MET A 100 -0.76 2.19 14.57
C MET A 100 0.25 2.38 15.70
N PHE A 101 -0.03 3.29 16.65
CA PHE A 101 0.80 3.50 17.83
C PHE A 101 0.80 2.26 18.75
N MET A 102 -0.36 1.70 19.07
CA MET A 102 -0.47 0.48 19.89
C MET A 102 0.23 -0.71 19.24
N MET A 103 0.07 -0.89 17.93
CA MET A 103 0.77 -1.92 17.16
C MET A 103 2.29 -1.79 17.32
N ASN A 104 2.85 -0.60 17.05
CA ASN A 104 4.29 -0.37 17.13
C ASN A 104 4.79 -0.47 18.57
N LEU A 105 4.01 -0.03 19.56
CA LEU A 105 4.32 -0.19 20.98
C LEU A 105 4.45 -1.67 21.35
N PHE A 106 3.50 -2.52 20.96
CA PHE A 106 3.59 -3.95 21.24
C PHE A 106 4.79 -4.59 20.55
N ILE A 107 5.05 -4.27 19.27
CA ILE A 107 6.23 -4.78 18.55
C ILE A 107 7.51 -4.36 19.28
N ALA A 108 7.61 -3.10 19.70
CA ALA A 108 8.75 -2.59 20.44
C ALA A 108 8.94 -3.28 21.79
N LEU A 109 7.87 -3.51 22.56
CA LEU A 109 7.92 -4.23 23.84
C LEU A 109 8.41 -5.68 23.65
N TRP A 110 7.91 -6.38 22.62
CA TRP A 110 8.38 -7.73 22.30
C TRP A 110 9.83 -7.75 21.82
N SER A 111 10.23 -6.75 21.02
CA SER A 111 11.61 -6.60 20.53
C SER A 111 12.59 -6.25 21.65
N LEU A 112 12.15 -5.48 22.65
CA LEU A 112 12.93 -5.12 23.83
C LEU A 112 13.16 -6.34 24.73
N LEU A 113 12.17 -7.23 24.84
CA LEU A 113 12.32 -8.48 25.58
C LEU A 113 13.30 -9.42 24.87
N PHE A 114 13.10 -9.64 23.57
CA PHE A 114 14.03 -10.36 22.70
C PHE A 114 13.83 -9.99 21.22
N VAL A 115 14.92 -9.99 20.44
CA VAL A 115 14.88 -9.64 19.01
C VAL A 115 13.99 -10.59 18.19
N ILE A 116 14.10 -11.90 18.40
CA ILE A 116 13.36 -12.92 17.63
C ILE A 116 11.83 -12.79 17.77
N PRO A 117 11.23 -12.76 18.97
CA PRO A 117 9.79 -12.58 19.11
C PRO A 117 9.32 -11.21 18.63
N GLY A 118 10.17 -10.17 18.70
CA GLY A 118 9.90 -8.87 18.06
C GLY A 118 9.65 -9.00 16.56
N ILE A 119 10.54 -9.71 15.84
CA ILE A 119 10.40 -9.98 14.40
C ILE A 119 9.12 -10.77 14.11
N VAL A 120 8.86 -11.83 14.88
CA VAL A 120 7.63 -12.64 14.70
C VAL A 120 6.36 -11.80 14.89
N LYS A 121 6.36 -10.87 15.86
CA LYS A 121 5.25 -9.94 16.10
C LYS A 121 5.10 -8.91 14.99
N ALA A 122 6.19 -8.43 14.42
CA ALA A 122 6.14 -7.55 13.25
C ALA A 122 5.45 -8.24 12.06
N TYR A 123 5.77 -9.51 11.78
CA TYR A 123 5.08 -10.30 10.76
C TYR A 123 3.61 -10.56 11.10
N GLN A 124 3.30 -10.82 12.38
CA GLN A 124 1.93 -11.05 12.84
C GLN A 124 1.02 -9.83 12.58
N TYR A 125 1.54 -8.62 12.70
CA TYR A 125 0.77 -7.37 12.58
C TYR A 125 0.97 -6.65 11.24
N ARG A 126 1.66 -7.26 10.28
CA ARG A 126 1.97 -6.65 8.97
C ARG A 126 0.73 -6.17 8.20
N LEU A 127 -0.44 -6.80 8.42
CA LEU A 127 -1.67 -6.50 7.68
C LEU A 127 -2.55 -5.43 8.34
N VAL A 128 -2.20 -4.96 9.54
CA VAL A 128 -2.96 -3.92 10.27
C VAL A 128 -3.17 -2.63 9.44
N PRO A 129 -2.17 -2.09 8.72
CA PRO A 129 -2.39 -0.88 7.92
C PRO A 129 -3.43 -1.07 6.81
N TYR A 130 -3.52 -2.28 6.24
CA TYR A 130 -4.48 -2.62 5.19
C TYR A 130 -5.89 -2.81 5.74
N LEU A 131 -6.02 -3.39 6.95
CA LEU A 131 -7.30 -3.47 7.66
C LEU A 131 -7.86 -2.08 7.98
N LEU A 132 -7.01 -1.15 8.45
CA LEU A 132 -7.39 0.23 8.72
C LEU A 132 -7.69 1.04 7.44
N ALA A 133 -7.03 0.72 6.33
CA ALA A 133 -7.28 1.36 5.04
C ALA A 133 -8.67 1.03 4.47
N GLU A 134 -9.27 -0.07 4.91
CA GLU A 134 -10.63 -0.46 4.51
C GLU A 134 -11.68 -0.11 5.58
N ASN A 135 -11.32 -0.26 6.85
CA ASN A 135 -12.17 0.09 7.98
C ASN A 135 -11.39 0.94 8.98
N PRO A 136 -11.36 2.28 8.78
CA PRO A 136 -10.60 3.20 9.61
C PRO A 136 -11.14 3.31 11.04
N ASP A 137 -12.37 2.86 11.31
CA ASP A 137 -13.02 2.87 12.62
C ASP A 137 -12.81 1.56 13.41
N MET A 138 -12.07 0.59 12.85
CA MET A 138 -11.79 -0.68 13.51
C MET A 138 -11.02 -0.48 14.82
N ASP A 139 -11.49 -1.08 15.92
CA ASP A 139 -10.77 -1.01 17.18
C ASP A 139 -9.39 -1.68 17.07
N TYR A 140 -8.42 -1.17 17.82
CA TYR A 140 -7.05 -1.65 17.75
C TYR A 140 -6.91 -3.11 18.16
N HIS A 141 -7.71 -3.61 19.13
CA HIS A 141 -7.69 -5.01 19.51
C HIS A 141 -8.15 -5.89 18.35
N ASP A 142 -9.24 -5.50 17.70
CA ASP A 142 -9.80 -6.23 16.56
C ASP A 142 -8.86 -6.22 15.36
N ALA A 143 -8.20 -5.09 15.09
CA ALA A 143 -7.22 -4.97 14.02
C ALA A 143 -6.00 -5.89 14.25
N LEU A 144 -5.45 -5.89 15.46
CA LEU A 144 -4.30 -6.72 15.83
C LEU A 144 -4.64 -8.21 15.83
N ASP A 145 -5.80 -8.58 16.35
CA ASP A 145 -6.26 -9.97 16.43
C ASP A 145 -6.67 -10.50 15.05
N THR A 146 -7.30 -9.68 14.22
CA THR A 146 -7.60 -10.03 12.82
C THR A 146 -6.31 -10.20 12.02
N SER A 147 -5.36 -9.28 12.10
CA SER A 147 -4.05 -9.46 11.43
C SER A 147 -3.32 -10.71 11.93
N ARG A 148 -3.42 -11.03 13.22
CA ARG A 148 -2.84 -12.25 13.79
C ARG A 148 -3.40 -13.50 13.14
N ARG A 149 -4.73 -13.59 13.06
CA ARG A 149 -5.45 -14.72 12.46
C ARG A 149 -5.12 -14.86 10.99
N LEU A 150 -5.17 -13.77 10.25
CA LEU A 150 -4.88 -13.75 8.80
C LEU A 150 -3.45 -14.23 8.51
N THR A 151 -2.48 -13.82 9.32
CA THR A 151 -1.07 -14.21 9.11
C THR A 151 -0.70 -15.53 9.78
N ASP A 152 -1.63 -16.21 10.46
CA ASP A 152 -1.32 -17.47 11.16
C ASP A 152 -1.03 -18.59 10.16
N GLY A 153 -0.01 -19.40 10.45
CA GLY A 153 0.47 -20.42 9.50
C GLY A 153 1.23 -19.89 8.27
N GLN A 154 1.20 -18.59 7.97
CA GLN A 154 1.84 -18.00 6.76
C GLN A 154 3.09 -17.17 7.03
N LYS A 155 3.50 -17.01 8.30
CA LYS A 155 4.62 -16.13 8.68
C LYS A 155 5.95 -16.55 8.04
N GLY A 156 6.17 -17.86 7.89
CA GLY A 156 7.35 -18.40 7.21
C GLY A 156 7.40 -18.01 5.74
N ASP A 157 6.27 -18.09 5.04
CA ASP A 157 6.19 -17.72 3.63
C ASP A 157 6.33 -16.21 3.42
N ILE A 158 5.76 -15.40 4.32
CA ILE A 158 5.95 -13.95 4.32
C ILE A 158 7.43 -13.60 4.59
N PHE A 159 8.11 -14.33 5.48
CA PHE A 159 9.55 -14.15 5.70
C PHE A 159 10.37 -14.49 4.44
N VAL A 160 10.04 -15.59 3.76
CA VAL A 160 10.70 -15.97 2.50
C VAL A 160 10.41 -14.96 1.39
N LEU A 161 9.20 -14.37 1.37
CA LEU A 161 8.85 -13.26 0.48
C LEU A 161 9.75 -12.06 0.76
N ASP A 162 9.92 -11.64 2.00
CA ASP A 162 10.82 -10.53 2.36
C ASP A 162 12.29 -10.84 2.03
N LEU A 163 12.75 -12.08 2.25
CA LEU A 163 14.11 -12.49 1.89
C LEU A 163 14.36 -12.34 0.38
N SER A 164 13.34 -12.55 -0.44
CA SER A 164 13.44 -12.36 -1.90
C SER A 164 13.50 -10.88 -2.32
N PHE A 165 13.34 -9.93 -1.40
CA PHE A 165 13.55 -8.50 -1.60
C PHE A 165 14.91 -7.99 -1.10
N ILE A 166 15.71 -8.82 -0.43
CA ILE A 166 17.00 -8.40 0.14
C ILE A 166 17.95 -7.81 -0.92
N GLY A 167 17.93 -8.36 -2.14
CA GLY A 167 18.73 -7.85 -3.25
C GLY A 167 18.34 -6.42 -3.65
N TRP A 168 17.05 -6.10 -3.64
CA TRP A 168 16.58 -4.74 -3.88
C TRP A 168 16.97 -3.78 -2.76
N GLY A 169 17.01 -4.26 -1.52
CA GLY A 169 17.54 -3.49 -0.39
C GLY A 169 19.01 -3.12 -0.57
N ILE A 170 19.84 -4.06 -1.02
CA ILE A 170 21.27 -3.81 -1.31
C ILE A 170 21.41 -2.78 -2.45
N VAL A 171 20.67 -2.95 -3.54
CA VAL A 171 20.68 -2.00 -4.68
C VAL A 171 20.22 -0.61 -4.24
N SER A 172 19.19 -0.53 -3.40
CA SER A 172 18.73 0.73 -2.81
C SER A 172 19.83 1.40 -1.98
N GLY A 173 20.57 0.64 -1.16
CA GLY A 173 21.71 1.16 -0.40
C GLY A 173 22.84 1.67 -1.28
N LEU A 174 23.22 0.91 -2.32
CA LEU A 174 24.28 1.29 -3.27
C LEU A 174 23.93 2.53 -4.10
N THR A 175 22.64 2.79 -4.32
CA THR A 175 22.16 3.96 -5.09
C THR A 175 21.76 5.13 -4.20
N CYS A 176 22.26 5.18 -2.94
CA CYS A 176 21.95 6.22 -1.96
C CYS A 176 20.43 6.43 -1.76
N GLY A 177 19.64 5.36 -1.86
CA GLY A 177 18.19 5.38 -1.70
C GLY A 177 17.39 5.78 -2.93
N ILE A 178 18.03 6.13 -4.07
CA ILE A 178 17.32 6.51 -5.30
C ILE A 178 16.42 5.37 -5.78
N VAL A 179 16.95 4.16 -5.95
CA VAL A 179 16.13 2.99 -6.34
C VAL A 179 15.07 2.68 -5.29
N GLY A 180 15.38 2.97 -4.02
CA GLY A 180 14.46 2.94 -2.89
C GLY A 180 13.16 3.69 -3.17
N ILE A 181 13.29 4.94 -3.56
CA ILE A 181 12.18 5.89 -3.74
C ILE A 181 11.41 5.61 -5.04
N PHE A 182 12.11 5.48 -6.15
CA PHE A 182 11.49 5.43 -7.48
C PHE A 182 10.92 4.05 -7.84
N TRP A 183 11.33 2.99 -7.15
CA TRP A 183 10.93 1.63 -7.52
C TRP A 183 10.61 0.76 -6.31
N PHE A 184 11.52 0.69 -5.34
CA PHE A 184 11.46 -0.35 -4.32
C PHE A 184 10.32 -0.15 -3.31
N ALA A 185 10.14 1.06 -2.78
CA ALA A 185 9.08 1.39 -1.83
C ALA A 185 7.67 1.18 -2.41
N PRO A 186 7.29 1.76 -3.58
CA PRO A 186 5.98 1.51 -4.16
C PRO A 186 5.78 0.04 -4.52
N TYR A 187 6.83 -0.65 -4.98
CA TYR A 187 6.76 -2.06 -5.33
C TYR A 187 6.52 -2.98 -4.12
N ILE A 188 7.19 -2.75 -2.98
CA ILE A 188 6.93 -3.49 -1.74
C ILE A 188 5.51 -3.21 -1.23
N ALA A 189 5.09 -1.94 -1.24
CA ALA A 189 3.74 -1.58 -0.78
C ALA A 189 2.66 -2.27 -1.62
N GLN A 190 2.84 -2.33 -2.95
CA GLN A 190 1.93 -3.05 -3.84
C GLN A 190 1.98 -4.55 -3.61
N THR A 191 3.17 -5.14 -3.40
CA THR A 191 3.30 -6.58 -3.08
C THR A 191 2.57 -6.95 -1.80
N ASN A 192 2.64 -6.08 -0.78
CA ASN A 192 1.92 -6.28 0.46
C ASN A 192 0.41 -6.11 0.32
N ALA A 193 -0.06 -5.27 -0.61
CA ALA A 193 -1.49 -5.17 -0.94
C ALA A 193 -2.00 -6.45 -1.62
N GLU A 194 -1.23 -7.03 -2.53
CA GLU A 194 -1.55 -8.34 -3.12
C GLU A 194 -1.53 -9.46 -2.09
N LEU A 195 -0.52 -9.46 -1.21
CA LEU A 195 -0.44 -10.41 -0.11
C LEU A 195 -1.69 -10.32 0.77
N TYR A 196 -2.06 -9.11 1.19
CA TYR A 196 -3.25 -8.89 2.01
C TYR A 196 -4.51 -9.47 1.36
N ALA A 197 -4.72 -9.18 0.08
CA ALA A 197 -5.88 -9.65 -0.66
C ALA A 197 -5.90 -11.17 -0.86
N ALA A 198 -4.75 -11.76 -1.17
CA ALA A 198 -4.64 -13.20 -1.36
C ALA A 198 -4.92 -13.96 -0.05
N ILE A 199 -4.36 -13.48 1.06
CA ILE A 199 -4.60 -14.06 2.39
C ILE A 199 -6.09 -13.95 2.73
N ARG A 200 -6.67 -12.76 2.57
CA ARG A 200 -8.07 -12.51 2.92
C ARG A 200 -9.06 -13.26 2.03
N GLY A 201 -8.78 -13.40 0.73
CA GLY A 201 -9.58 -14.19 -0.20
C GLY A 201 -9.53 -15.69 0.10
N GLY A 202 -8.41 -16.19 0.65
CA GLY A 202 -8.29 -17.58 1.11
C GLY A 202 -8.92 -17.84 2.48
N THR A 203 -8.89 -16.84 3.36
CA THR A 203 -9.53 -16.89 4.68
C THR A 203 -10.88 -16.20 4.60
N ALA A 204 -11.91 -16.89 4.10
CA ALA A 204 -13.30 -16.43 4.25
C ALA A 204 -13.64 -16.36 5.75
N THR A 205 -13.29 -15.25 6.38
CA THR A 205 -13.31 -15.09 7.84
C THR A 205 -14.76 -14.83 8.25
N PRO A 206 -15.43 -15.76 8.97
CA PRO A 206 -16.80 -15.52 9.43
C PRO A 206 -16.72 -14.50 10.56
N GLY A 207 -17.24 -13.28 10.33
CA GLY A 207 -17.30 -12.24 11.37
C GLY A 207 -16.81 -10.85 10.94
N TYR A 208 -16.33 -10.66 9.71
CA TYR A 208 -16.00 -9.32 9.19
C TYR A 208 -17.15 -8.74 8.38
N GLY A 209 -18.10 -8.07 9.04
CA GLY A 209 -19.15 -7.30 8.38
C GLY A 209 -18.64 -5.91 7.99
N GLY A 210 -18.25 -5.70 6.73
CA GLY A 210 -17.95 -4.35 6.24
C GLY A 210 -16.93 -4.19 5.11
N GLY A 211 -16.34 -5.27 4.60
CA GLY A 211 -15.52 -5.20 3.38
C GLY A 211 -16.33 -5.66 2.17
N ARG A 212 -16.30 -4.93 1.06
CA ARG A 212 -16.74 -5.48 -0.24
C ARG A 212 -15.97 -6.80 -0.41
N PRO A 213 -16.63 -7.92 -0.77
CA PRO A 213 -15.88 -9.12 -1.12
C PRO A 213 -14.91 -8.71 -2.24
N VAL A 214 -13.61 -8.78 -1.95
CA VAL A 214 -12.60 -8.64 -2.98
C VAL A 214 -12.92 -9.78 -3.93
N GLN A 215 -13.42 -9.48 -5.12
CA GLN A 215 -13.67 -10.49 -6.12
C GLN A 215 -12.34 -11.22 -6.28
N ALA A 216 -12.31 -12.49 -5.86
CA ALA A 216 -11.21 -13.35 -6.20
C ALA A 216 -11.28 -13.46 -7.72
N THR A 217 -10.47 -12.67 -8.42
CA THR A 217 -10.09 -13.04 -9.77
C THR A 217 -9.59 -14.47 -9.64
N SER A 218 -10.35 -15.42 -10.18
CA SER A 218 -9.93 -16.80 -10.25
C SER A 218 -8.57 -16.78 -10.94
N TYR A 219 -7.51 -17.12 -10.20
CA TYR A 219 -6.12 -17.09 -10.65
C TYR A 219 -5.85 -18.02 -11.86
N GLU A 220 -6.87 -18.75 -12.32
CA GLU A 220 -6.88 -19.52 -13.56
C GLU A 220 -7.02 -18.66 -14.84
N ASP A 221 -7.45 -17.40 -14.76
CA ASP A 221 -7.76 -16.58 -15.95
C ASP A 221 -6.63 -15.62 -16.40
N VAL A 222 -5.52 -15.54 -15.65
CA VAL A 222 -4.35 -14.74 -16.06
C VAL A 222 -3.39 -15.62 -16.86
N THR A 223 -3.73 -15.85 -18.12
CA THR A 223 -2.79 -16.42 -19.09
C THR A 223 -1.70 -15.37 -19.40
N PRO A 224 -0.41 -15.76 -19.55
CA PRO A 224 0.69 -14.82 -19.80
C PRO A 224 0.62 -14.06 -21.14
N GLU A 225 -0.38 -14.32 -21.97
CA GLU A 225 -0.41 -13.91 -23.38
C GLU A 225 -1.11 -12.56 -23.62
N ALA A 226 -1.91 -12.05 -22.67
CA ALA A 226 -2.69 -10.83 -22.88
C ALA A 226 -1.91 -9.51 -22.70
N GLY A 227 -0.68 -9.55 -22.19
CA GLY A 227 0.14 -8.36 -21.89
C GLY A 227 1.04 -7.85 -23.02
N ALA A 228 1.06 -8.51 -24.18
CA ALA A 228 2.05 -8.25 -25.24
C ALA A 228 1.51 -7.51 -26.48
N SER A 229 0.19 -7.34 -26.64
CA SER A 229 -0.40 -6.84 -27.89
C SER A 229 -1.14 -5.49 -27.80
N ALA A 230 -1.17 -4.83 -26.64
CA ALA A 230 -1.91 -3.58 -26.45
C ALA A 230 -1.01 -2.39 -26.06
N LEU A 231 0.09 -2.19 -26.78
CA LEU A 231 0.75 -0.88 -26.79
C LEU A 231 0.11 -0.03 -27.89
N PRO A 232 -0.54 1.11 -27.59
CA PRO A 232 -0.86 2.09 -28.61
C PRO A 232 0.48 2.61 -29.16
N SER A 233 0.73 2.38 -30.44
CA SER A 233 1.85 2.97 -31.15
C SER A 233 1.70 4.49 -31.11
N ALA A 234 2.66 5.18 -30.50
CA ALA A 234 2.81 6.60 -30.65
C ALA A 234 3.26 6.89 -32.10
N SER A 235 2.36 7.41 -32.92
CA SER A 235 2.67 8.10 -34.17
C SER A 235 1.83 9.37 -34.22
N GLY A 236 2.49 10.51 -34.09
CA GLY A 236 1.88 11.82 -34.28
C GLY A 236 1.73 12.16 -35.76
N ASP A 237 0.76 13.03 -36.03
CA ASP A 237 0.60 14.00 -37.12
C ASP A 237 -0.72 14.72 -36.77
N GLY A 238 -0.91 16.02 -36.73
CA GLY A 238 -0.31 17.12 -37.48
C GLY A 238 -1.47 18.00 -37.95
N ASN A 239 -1.69 19.11 -37.27
CA ASN A 239 -2.33 20.36 -37.74
C ASN A 239 -3.80 20.37 -38.21
N GLY A 240 -4.53 21.40 -37.78
CA GLY A 240 -5.85 21.76 -38.31
C GLY A 240 -6.63 22.67 -37.36
N ALA A 241 -6.33 23.98 -37.38
CA ALA A 241 -7.39 24.98 -37.32
C ALA A 241 -8.43 24.63 -38.42
N ASP A 242 -9.71 24.97 -38.41
CA ASP A 242 -10.43 26.19 -38.07
C ASP A 242 -11.91 25.78 -38.16
N ASP A 243 -12.79 26.18 -37.24
CA ASP A 243 -14.12 26.65 -37.66
C ASP A 243 -14.84 27.43 -36.53
N PHE A 244 -15.20 28.66 -36.86
CA PHE A 244 -16.12 29.52 -36.13
C PHE A 244 -17.44 29.49 -36.90
N GLY A 245 -18.55 29.07 -36.27
CA GLY A 245 -19.87 29.19 -36.90
C GLY A 245 -20.98 28.89 -35.91
N GLY A 246 -21.74 29.92 -35.53
CA GLY A 246 -22.74 29.83 -34.47
C GLY A 246 -24.17 29.53 -34.94
N SER A 247 -25.09 29.99 -34.08
CA SER A 247 -26.55 30.10 -34.22
C SER A 247 -27.38 28.97 -33.61
N SER A 248 -28.04 29.35 -32.52
CA SER A 248 -29.48 29.24 -32.21
C SER A 248 -30.19 27.94 -32.59
N ASP A 249 -30.73 27.26 -31.58
CA ASP A 249 -32.19 27.21 -31.43
C ASP A 249 -32.61 26.63 -30.07
N ASP A 250 -33.50 27.37 -29.42
CA ASP A 250 -34.39 26.90 -28.35
C ASP A 250 -35.16 25.67 -28.81
N THR A 251 -35.51 24.73 -27.91
CA THR A 251 -36.89 24.23 -27.73
C THR A 251 -36.97 23.30 -26.51
N ILE A 252 -37.90 23.65 -25.63
CA ILE A 252 -38.42 22.96 -24.45
C ILE A 252 -39.18 21.69 -24.85
N TYR A 253 -39.06 20.61 -24.05
CA TYR A 253 -40.16 19.66 -23.85
C TYR A 253 -40.26 19.22 -22.39
N LEU A 254 -41.34 19.72 -21.75
CA LEU A 254 -42.17 19.22 -20.64
C LEU A 254 -41.49 18.63 -19.38
#